data_AF-A0ABD2QEA6-F1
#
_entry.id   AF-A0ABD2QEA6-F1
#
_cell.length_a   1.000
_cell.length_b   1.000
_cell.length_c   1.000
_cell.angle_alpha   90.00
_cell.angle_beta   90.00
_cell.angle_gamma   90.00
#
_symmetry.space_group_name_H-M   'P 1'
#
loop_
_entity.id
_entity.type
_entity.pdbx_description
1 polymer ?
#
loop_
_entity_poly.entity_id
_entity_poly.type
_entity_poly.pdbx_seq_one_letter_code
_entity_poly.pdbx_strand_id
1 'polypeptide(L)'
;MTENNTPLATHDLAEDISEITLPVAIVPIILGSVIATIVYCTSRWYTPPNFYHRPFFALLGFITSIIWIYMLANELVNSLETLGIVWGISEAILGLTFMALASSIGDIMSNCLLAKNGYPRIAYAACMGAPIFNLLIGAGVPYTIKIFRRANKDAPFSFTLTQAVLFALLLGVLVMNVLVAMCTNWTLPRLYGALLILIYVSFVTVAVLIEVNIIGSPSSWKLLTGVE
;
A
#
# COMPACT_ATOMS: atom_id res chain seq x y z
N MET A 1 45.00 4.83 -30.23
CA MET A 1 44.14 5.14 -31.39
C MET A 1 43.07 4.07 -31.36
N THR A 2 41.85 4.27 -30.89
CA THR A 2 40.89 5.40 -30.99
C THR A 2 39.83 5.16 -29.89
N GLU A 3 39.50 6.18 -29.08
CA GLU A 3 38.18 6.87 -29.09
C GLU A 3 37.14 6.09 -28.26
N ASN A 4 36.97 6.37 -26.96
CA ASN A 4 36.13 7.44 -26.37
C ASN A 4 34.72 7.49 -26.99
N ASN A 5 33.67 7.50 -26.15
CA ASN A 5 32.28 7.96 -26.41
C ASN A 5 31.18 6.99 -25.90
N THR A 6 31.09 6.72 -24.60
CA THR A 6 29.83 6.22 -23.98
C THR A 6 29.63 6.60 -22.49
N PRO A 7 29.92 7.85 -22.05
CA PRO A 7 29.22 8.35 -20.86
C PRO A 7 28.36 9.61 -21.07
N LEU A 8 28.37 10.24 -22.26
CA LEU A 8 27.54 11.44 -22.49
C LEU A 8 26.04 11.13 -22.68
N ALA A 9 25.68 10.08 -23.44
CA ALA A 9 24.27 9.83 -23.78
C ALA A 9 23.39 9.41 -22.58
N THR A 10 23.94 8.76 -21.55
CA THR A 10 23.16 8.35 -20.37
C THR A 10 22.95 9.50 -19.38
N HIS A 11 23.88 10.46 -19.36
CA HIS A 11 23.73 11.67 -18.54
C HIS A 11 22.73 12.63 -19.23
N ASP A 12 22.84 12.79 -20.55
CA ASP A 12 21.91 13.62 -21.34
C ASP A 12 20.48 13.07 -21.29
N LEU A 13 20.26 11.75 -21.36
CA LEU A 13 18.92 11.16 -21.26
C LEU A 13 18.31 11.26 -19.85
N ALA A 14 19.11 11.21 -18.79
CA ALA A 14 18.62 11.39 -17.42
C ALA A 14 18.29 12.86 -17.14
N GLU A 15 19.08 13.78 -17.69
CA GLU A 15 18.86 15.23 -17.61
C GLU A 15 17.61 15.64 -18.42
N ASP A 16 17.41 15.08 -19.62
CA ASP A 16 16.22 15.29 -20.46
C ASP A 16 14.94 14.69 -19.84
N ILE A 17 15.01 13.52 -19.18
CA ILE A 17 13.86 12.96 -18.42
C ILE A 17 13.52 13.83 -17.20
N SER A 18 14.52 14.40 -16.52
CA SER A 18 14.30 15.28 -15.38
C SER A 18 13.71 16.64 -15.79
N GLU A 19 14.16 17.21 -16.92
CA GLU A 19 13.61 18.42 -17.52
C GLU A 19 12.24 18.19 -18.17
N ILE A 20 11.87 16.96 -18.55
CA ILE A 20 10.53 16.64 -19.08
C ILE A 20 9.52 16.35 -17.94
N THR A 21 9.96 15.81 -16.80
CA THR A 21 9.06 15.45 -15.69
C THR A 21 8.53 16.69 -14.94
N LEU A 22 9.36 17.70 -14.72
CA LEU A 22 8.98 18.98 -14.10
C LEU A 22 7.90 19.77 -14.87
N PRO A 23 8.00 20.02 -16.20
CA PRO A 23 6.97 20.72 -16.96
C PRO A 23 5.70 19.89 -17.14
N VAL A 24 5.81 18.56 -17.26
CA VAL A 24 4.64 17.68 -17.39
C VAL A 24 3.84 17.60 -16.08
N ALA A 25 4.49 17.72 -14.92
CA ALA A 25 3.84 17.77 -13.61
C ALA A 25 3.07 19.09 -13.36
N ILE A 26 3.56 20.20 -13.90
CA ILE A 26 2.92 21.51 -13.78
C ILE A 26 1.59 21.57 -14.56
N VAL A 27 1.51 20.93 -15.73
CA VAL A 27 0.31 20.88 -16.59
C VAL A 27 -0.95 20.35 -15.87
N PRO A 28 -0.95 19.18 -15.18
CA PRO A 28 -2.11 18.68 -14.46
C PRO A 28 -2.43 19.48 -13.19
N ILE A 29 -1.45 20.13 -12.55
CA ILE A 29 -1.68 21.01 -11.41
C ILE A 29 -2.43 22.27 -11.86
N ILE A 30 -1.99 22.88 -12.96
CA ILE A 30 -2.67 24.04 -13.56
C ILE A 30 -4.03 23.62 -14.11
N LEU A 31 -4.12 22.53 -14.86
CA LEU A 31 -5.39 22.05 -15.40
C LEU A 31 -6.38 21.66 -14.28
N GLY A 32 -5.90 20.96 -13.26
CA GLY A 32 -6.70 20.54 -12.10
C GLY A 32 -7.17 21.72 -11.26
N SER A 33 -6.31 22.70 -11.01
CA SER A 33 -6.69 23.93 -10.30
C SER A 33 -7.67 24.78 -11.11
N VAL A 34 -7.46 24.94 -12.42
CA VAL A 34 -8.37 25.66 -13.32
C VAL A 34 -9.74 24.99 -13.36
N ILE A 35 -9.80 23.66 -13.53
CA ILE A 35 -11.07 22.92 -13.50
C ILE A 35 -11.74 23.05 -12.13
N ALA A 36 -10.98 22.96 -11.03
CA ALA A 36 -11.51 23.13 -9.68
C ALA A 36 -12.06 24.54 -9.44
N THR A 37 -11.39 25.59 -9.92
CA THR A 37 -11.86 26.98 -9.84
C THR A 37 -13.10 27.20 -10.71
N ILE A 38 -13.15 26.64 -11.92
CA ILE A 38 -14.34 26.71 -12.79
C ILE A 38 -15.54 26.03 -12.11
N VAL A 39 -15.33 24.85 -11.52
CA VAL A 39 -16.37 24.14 -10.77
C VAL A 39 -16.78 24.95 -9.54
N TYR A 40 -15.84 25.51 -8.77
CA TYR A 40 -16.14 26.34 -7.60
C TYR A 40 -16.96 27.59 -7.97
N CYS A 41 -16.61 28.26 -9.06
CA CYS A 41 -17.34 29.44 -9.54
C CYS A 41 -18.71 29.08 -10.17
N THR A 42 -18.86 27.90 -10.76
CA THR A 42 -20.11 27.46 -11.41
C THR A 42 -21.08 26.77 -10.43
N SER A 43 -20.60 26.27 -9.29
CA SER A 43 -21.40 25.50 -8.34
C SER A 43 -22.18 26.40 -7.37
N ARG A 44 -23.51 26.47 -7.55
CA ARG A 44 -24.43 27.08 -6.57
C ARG A 44 -24.80 26.06 -5.50
N TRP A 45 -24.37 26.34 -4.27
CA TRP A 45 -24.56 25.50 -3.07
C TRP A 45 -26.02 25.28 -2.63
N TYR A 46 -26.98 26.01 -3.21
CA TYR A 46 -28.36 26.09 -2.70
C TYR A 46 -29.42 25.45 -3.62
N THR A 47 -29.04 24.96 -4.80
CA THR A 47 -29.98 24.32 -5.73
C THR A 47 -29.42 22.99 -6.23
N PRO A 48 -30.16 21.87 -6.10
CA PRO A 48 -29.70 20.59 -6.66
C PRO A 48 -29.54 20.75 -8.19
N PRO A 49 -28.36 20.44 -8.75
CA PRO A 49 -28.14 20.53 -10.19
C PRO A 49 -29.03 19.54 -10.93
N ASN A 50 -29.45 19.92 -12.14
CA ASN A 50 -30.26 19.09 -13.04
C ASN A 50 -29.63 17.69 -13.23
N PHE A 51 -30.47 16.66 -13.36
CA PHE A 51 -30.09 15.23 -13.40
C PHE A 51 -28.92 14.92 -14.35
N TYR A 52 -28.80 15.65 -15.45
CA TYR A 52 -27.78 15.44 -16.48
C TYR A 52 -26.38 15.96 -16.13
N HIS A 53 -26.26 16.96 -15.25
CA HIS A 53 -24.96 17.56 -14.89
C HIS A 53 -24.26 16.80 -13.75
N ARG A 54 -25.01 16.08 -12.91
CA ARG A 54 -24.48 15.31 -11.77
C ARG A 54 -23.41 14.27 -12.15
N PRO A 55 -23.65 13.34 -13.11
CA PRO A 55 -22.65 12.31 -13.42
C PRO A 55 -21.42 12.90 -14.11
N PHE A 56 -21.58 13.95 -14.92
CA PHE A 56 -20.48 14.58 -15.64
C PHE A 56 -19.49 15.26 -14.69
N PHE A 57 -19.97 16.06 -13.72
CA PHE A 57 -19.10 16.68 -12.72
C PHE A 57 -18.49 15.66 -11.76
N ALA A 58 -19.21 14.58 -11.42
CA ALA A 58 -18.67 13.50 -10.60
C ALA A 58 -17.54 12.75 -11.32
N LEU A 59 -17.70 12.47 -12.62
CA LEU A 59 -16.68 11.79 -13.42
C LEU A 59 -15.45 12.69 -13.63
N LEU A 60 -15.65 13.99 -13.86
CA LEU A 60 -14.55 14.96 -13.89
C LEU A 60 -13.79 15.00 -12.56
N GLY A 61 -14.49 15.07 -11.42
CA GLY A 61 -13.86 15.05 -10.09
C GLY A 61 -13.11 13.73 -9.81
N PHE A 62 -13.60 12.61 -10.33
CA PHE A 62 -12.93 11.33 -10.22
C PHE A 62 -11.64 11.28 -11.06
N ILE A 63 -11.70 11.73 -12.31
CA ILE A 63 -10.51 11.81 -13.18
C ILE A 63 -9.46 12.75 -12.58
N THR A 64 -9.86 13.92 -12.10
CA THR A 64 -8.92 14.85 -11.46
C THR A 64 -8.30 14.23 -10.22
N SER A 65 -9.05 13.53 -9.38
CA SER A 65 -8.52 12.79 -8.22
C SER A 65 -7.47 11.75 -8.63
N ILE A 66 -7.72 10.97 -9.68
CA ILE A 66 -6.74 9.98 -10.18
C ILE A 66 -5.44 10.67 -10.60
N ILE A 67 -5.53 11.76 -11.34
CA ILE A 67 -4.36 12.53 -11.79
C ILE A 67 -3.58 13.05 -10.57
N TRP A 68 -4.26 13.61 -9.57
CA TRP A 68 -3.63 14.08 -8.34
C TRP A 68 -2.95 12.96 -7.55
N ILE A 69 -3.60 11.80 -7.42
CA ILE A 69 -3.01 10.63 -6.75
C ILE A 69 -1.75 10.16 -7.49
N TYR A 70 -1.80 10.09 -8.82
CA TYR A 70 -0.65 9.71 -9.65
C TYR A 70 0.54 10.67 -9.46
N MET A 71 0.26 11.97 -9.48
CA MET A 71 1.24 13.02 -9.25
C MET A 71 1.89 12.92 -7.87
N LEU A 72 1.07 12.80 -6.82
CA LEU A 72 1.56 12.64 -5.45
C LEU A 72 2.37 11.36 -5.27
N ALA A 73 1.99 10.28 -5.95
CA ALA A 73 2.73 9.02 -5.90
C ALA A 73 4.12 9.15 -6.54
N ASN A 74 4.25 9.86 -7.68
CA ASN A 74 5.55 10.10 -8.31
C ASN A 74 6.47 10.96 -7.43
N GLU A 75 5.95 12.05 -6.87
CA GLU A 75 6.71 12.90 -5.95
C GLU A 75 7.14 12.15 -4.70
N LEU A 76 6.26 11.30 -4.17
CA LEU A 76 6.57 10.43 -3.05
C LEU A 76 7.72 9.47 -3.41
N VAL A 77 7.65 8.79 -4.56
CA VAL A 77 8.71 7.85 -4.99
C VAL A 77 10.06 8.57 -5.15
N ASN A 78 10.08 9.74 -5.80
CA ASN A 78 11.29 10.54 -5.95
C ASN A 78 11.86 10.99 -4.58
N SER A 79 10.98 11.34 -3.64
CA SER A 79 11.38 11.65 -2.26
C SER A 79 11.95 10.42 -1.55
N LEU A 80 11.39 9.23 -1.76
CA LEU A 80 11.89 7.98 -1.16
C LEU A 80 13.23 7.54 -1.78
N GLU A 81 13.45 7.80 -3.07
CA GLU A 81 14.72 7.57 -3.77
C GLU A 81 15.84 8.43 -3.14
N THR A 82 15.60 9.74 -3.00
CA THR A 82 16.58 10.63 -2.36
C THR A 82 16.89 10.24 -0.91
N LEU A 83 15.88 9.82 -0.14
CA LEU A 83 16.06 9.31 1.22
C LEU A 83 16.84 7.98 1.25
N GLY A 84 16.61 7.10 0.27
CA GLY A 84 17.34 5.86 0.09
C GLY A 84 18.83 6.09 -0.12
N ILE A 85 19.19 7.07 -0.95
CA ILE A 85 20.58 7.48 -1.19
C ILE A 85 21.22 8.06 0.08
N VAL A 86 20.51 8.92 0.83
CA VAL A 86 21.03 9.54 2.06
C VAL A 86 21.27 8.53 3.17
N TRP A 87 20.37 7.55 3.35
CA TRP A 87 20.50 6.51 4.39
C TRP A 87 21.26 5.25 3.94
N GLY A 88 21.57 5.09 2.65
CA GLY A 88 22.23 3.90 2.12
C GLY A 88 21.36 2.63 2.14
N ILE A 89 20.03 2.80 2.14
CA ILE A 89 19.06 1.70 2.17
C ILE A 89 18.43 1.56 0.78
N SER A 90 18.10 0.32 0.37
CA SER A 90 17.40 0.08 -0.90
C SER A 90 16.04 0.78 -0.94
N GLU A 91 15.81 1.55 -2.01
CA GLU A 91 14.58 2.27 -2.31
C GLU A 91 13.34 1.36 -2.29
N ALA A 92 13.51 0.12 -2.75
CA ALA A 92 12.43 -0.87 -2.77
C ALA A 92 11.98 -1.24 -1.35
N ILE A 93 12.92 -1.42 -0.41
CA ILE A 93 12.59 -1.74 0.99
C ILE A 93 11.89 -0.55 1.63
N LEU A 94 12.45 0.64 1.43
CA LEU A 94 11.92 1.88 1.99
C LEU A 94 10.49 2.15 1.47
N GLY A 95 10.27 1.99 0.16
CA GLY A 95 8.96 2.09 -0.47
C GLY A 95 7.94 1.06 0.05
N LEU A 96 8.35 -0.21 0.19
CA LEU A 96 7.49 -1.25 0.76
C LEU A 96 7.08 -0.92 2.20
N THR A 97 8.01 -0.46 3.05
CA THR A 97 7.70 -0.07 4.43
C THR A 97 6.79 1.15 4.53
N PHE A 98 7.05 2.20 3.75
CA PHE A 98 6.20 3.40 3.75
C PHE A 98 4.80 3.10 3.24
N MET A 99 4.66 2.28 2.18
CA MET A 99 3.34 1.84 1.70
C MET A 99 2.61 1.00 2.75
N ALA A 100 3.31 0.08 3.41
CA ALA A 100 2.72 -0.75 4.47
C ALA A 100 2.25 0.09 5.68
N LEU A 101 3.05 1.07 6.08
CA LEU A 101 2.71 2.03 7.14
C LEU A 101 1.49 2.87 6.74
N ALA A 102 1.49 3.44 5.53
CA ALA A 102 0.40 4.28 5.04
C ALA A 102 -0.94 3.51 4.99
N SER A 103 -0.90 2.27 4.47
CA SER A 103 -2.07 1.37 4.46
C SER A 103 -2.60 1.14 5.87
N SER A 104 -1.71 0.80 6.82
CA SER A 104 -2.10 0.49 8.19
C SER A 104 -2.69 1.70 8.92
N ILE A 105 -2.11 2.90 8.74
CA ILE A 105 -2.63 4.13 9.34
C ILE A 105 -4.01 4.47 8.78
N GLY A 106 -4.20 4.33 7.47
CA GLY A 106 -5.49 4.53 6.82
C GLY A 106 -6.57 3.61 7.36
N ASP A 107 -6.25 2.33 7.55
CA ASP A 107 -7.15 1.35 8.15
C ASP A 107 -7.50 1.71 9.60
N ILE A 108 -6.51 2.10 10.42
CA ILE A 108 -6.76 2.51 11.82
C ILE A 108 -7.70 3.72 11.87
N MET A 109 -7.47 4.73 11.03
CA MET A 109 -8.31 5.93 11.00
C MET A 109 -9.75 5.60 10.58
N SER A 110 -9.93 4.85 9.49
CA SER A 110 -11.25 4.47 8.98
C SER A 110 -12.03 3.64 10.00
N ASN A 111 -11.39 2.62 10.58
CA ASN A 111 -12.01 1.75 11.59
C ASN A 111 -12.34 2.51 12.89
N CYS A 112 -11.47 3.44 13.31
CA CYS A 112 -11.74 4.28 14.48
C CYS A 112 -12.94 5.21 14.25
N LEU A 113 -13.03 5.83 13.06
CA LEU A 113 -14.17 6.67 12.69
C LEU A 113 -15.48 5.87 12.70
N LEU A 114 -15.48 4.68 12.13
CA LEU A 114 -16.67 3.83 12.06
C LEU A 114 -17.11 3.33 13.45
N ALA A 115 -16.14 3.01 14.32
CA ALA A 115 -16.40 2.67 15.71
C ALA A 115 -16.97 3.86 16.51
N LYS A 116 -16.45 5.07 16.32
CA LYS A 116 -16.96 6.31 16.95
C LYS A 116 -18.37 6.66 16.50
N ASN A 117 -18.71 6.38 15.23
CA ASN A 117 -20.04 6.59 14.67
C ASN A 117 -21.08 5.53 15.12
N GLY A 118 -20.73 4.62 16.03
CA GLY A 118 -21.66 3.63 16.58
C GLY A 118 -21.78 2.34 15.78
N TYR A 119 -20.87 2.09 14.82
CA TYR A 119 -20.88 0.89 13.98
C TYR A 119 -19.66 -0.04 14.21
N PRO A 120 -19.42 -0.53 15.45
CA PRO A 120 -18.23 -1.33 15.76
C PRO A 120 -18.19 -2.69 15.06
N ARG A 121 -19.36 -3.28 14.75
CA ARG A 121 -19.44 -4.56 14.01
C ARG A 121 -18.94 -4.41 12.57
N ILE A 122 -19.23 -3.27 11.95
CA ILE A 122 -18.77 -2.97 10.58
C ILE A 122 -17.28 -2.66 10.60
N ALA A 123 -16.79 -1.91 11.60
CA ALA A 123 -15.36 -1.66 11.78
C ALA A 123 -14.56 -2.96 11.94
N TYR A 124 -15.08 -3.90 12.73
CA TYR A 124 -14.46 -5.22 12.90
C TYR A 124 -14.40 -6.00 11.57
N ALA A 125 -15.51 -6.04 10.83
CA ALA A 125 -15.57 -6.70 9.53
C ALA A 125 -14.61 -6.07 8.51
N ALA A 126 -14.49 -4.74 8.49
CA ALA A 126 -13.58 -4.02 7.61
C ALA A 126 -12.10 -4.30 7.94
N CYS A 127 -11.74 -4.29 9.22
CA CYS A 127 -10.38 -4.61 9.68
C CYS A 127 -9.94 -6.04 9.31
N MET A 128 -10.85 -7.01 9.35
CA MET A 128 -10.56 -8.39 8.94
C MET A 128 -10.60 -8.56 7.42
N GLY A 129 -11.51 -7.84 6.75
CA GLY A 129 -11.70 -7.92 5.30
C GLY A 129 -10.54 -7.35 4.50
N ALA A 130 -9.91 -6.25 4.96
CA ALA A 130 -8.84 -5.58 4.22
C ALA A 130 -7.62 -6.50 3.96
N PRO A 131 -7.02 -7.18 4.97
CA PRO A 131 -5.94 -8.12 4.71
C PRO A 131 -6.35 -9.35 3.87
N ILE A 132 -7.56 -9.87 4.04
CA ILE A 132 -8.08 -11.01 3.25
C ILE A 132 -8.22 -10.62 1.78
N PHE A 133 -8.76 -9.43 1.51
CA PHE A 133 -8.92 -8.91 0.17
C PHE A 133 -7.55 -8.63 -0.48
N ASN A 134 -6.61 -8.02 0.24
CA ASN A 134 -5.25 -7.80 -0.23
C ASN A 134 -4.54 -9.12 -0.54
N LEU A 135 -4.79 -10.18 0.23
CA LEU A 135 -4.25 -11.51 -0.04
C LEU A 135 -4.87 -12.15 -1.29
N LEU A 136 -6.19 -12.07 -1.42
CA LEU A 136 -6.93 -12.67 -2.53
C LEU A 136 -6.63 -11.99 -3.88
N ILE A 137 -6.63 -10.65 -3.89
CA ILE A 137 -6.36 -9.89 -5.11
C ILE A 137 -4.86 -9.70 -5.32
N GLY A 138 -4.12 -9.29 -4.29
CA GLY A 138 -2.69 -8.97 -4.40
C GLY A 138 -1.81 -10.19 -4.67
N ALA A 139 -2.08 -11.34 -4.04
CA ALA A 139 -1.37 -12.57 -4.34
C ALA A 139 -2.16 -13.46 -5.31
N GLY A 140 -3.44 -13.71 -5.07
CA GLY A 140 -4.23 -14.67 -5.85
C GLY A 140 -4.36 -14.35 -7.34
N VAL A 141 -4.57 -13.08 -7.72
CA VAL A 141 -4.74 -12.69 -9.12
C VAL A 141 -3.44 -12.84 -9.93
N PRO A 142 -2.27 -12.32 -9.48
CA PRO A 142 -1.01 -12.53 -10.19
C PRO A 142 -0.64 -14.00 -10.37
N TYR A 143 -0.87 -14.85 -9.37
CA TYR A 143 -0.63 -16.29 -9.51
C TYR A 143 -1.59 -16.91 -10.52
N THR A 144 -2.89 -16.59 -10.48
CA THR A 144 -3.86 -17.09 -11.46
C THR A 144 -3.48 -16.69 -12.90
N ILE A 145 -3.04 -15.44 -13.09
CA ILE A 145 -2.57 -14.95 -14.40
C ILE A 145 -1.30 -15.70 -14.82
N LYS A 146 -0.35 -15.94 -13.92
CA LYS A 146 0.86 -16.72 -14.21
C LYS A 146 0.53 -18.15 -14.63
N ILE A 147 -0.43 -18.80 -13.96
CA ILE A 147 -0.91 -20.16 -14.29
C ILE A 147 -1.54 -20.17 -15.68
N PHE A 148 -2.44 -19.23 -15.96
CA PHE A 148 -3.11 -19.12 -17.25
C PHE A 148 -2.13 -18.86 -18.40
N ARG A 149 -1.12 -18.00 -18.19
CA ARG A 149 -0.07 -17.71 -19.19
C ARG A 149 0.95 -18.84 -19.36
N ARG A 150 1.13 -19.72 -18.36
CA ARG A 150 2.08 -20.85 -18.38
C ARG A 150 1.46 -22.20 -18.70
N ALA A 151 0.15 -22.30 -18.92
CA ALA A 151 -0.57 -23.54 -19.22
C ALA A 151 -0.03 -24.34 -20.43
N ASN A 152 0.87 -23.78 -21.25
CA ASN A 152 1.50 -24.41 -22.41
C ASN A 152 2.97 -24.86 -22.21
N LYS A 153 3.58 -24.71 -21.03
CA LYS A 153 4.97 -25.15 -20.79
C LYS A 153 5.11 -25.81 -19.42
N ASP A 154 5.42 -27.11 -19.43
CA ASP A 154 5.68 -27.99 -18.27
C ASP A 154 6.95 -27.59 -17.50
N ALA A 155 6.98 -26.39 -16.93
CA ALA A 155 8.00 -25.97 -15.99
C ALA A 155 7.50 -26.20 -14.55
N PRO A 156 8.33 -26.75 -13.64
CA PRO A 156 7.92 -26.97 -12.26
C PRO A 156 7.50 -25.65 -11.62
N PHE A 157 6.37 -25.66 -10.89
CA PHE A 157 6.01 -24.57 -9.99
C PHE A 157 7.10 -24.44 -8.94
N SER A 158 8.07 -23.54 -9.16
CA SER A 158 8.99 -23.10 -8.12
C SER A 158 8.23 -22.17 -7.19
N PHE A 159 7.33 -22.73 -6.38
CA PHE A 159 6.79 -22.04 -5.23
C PHE A 159 7.96 -21.90 -4.26
N THR A 160 8.51 -20.70 -4.10
CA THR A 160 9.52 -20.48 -3.06
C THR A 160 8.83 -20.82 -1.74
N LEU A 161 9.34 -21.82 -1.01
CA LEU A 161 8.75 -22.32 0.24
C LEU A 161 8.40 -21.16 1.19
N THR A 162 9.26 -20.13 1.21
CA THR A 162 9.10 -18.88 1.95
C THR A 162 7.80 -18.14 1.62
N GLN A 163 7.43 -18.01 0.34
CA GLN A 163 6.18 -17.36 -0.07
C GLN A 163 4.95 -18.16 0.37
N ALA A 164 5.03 -19.50 0.33
CA ALA A 164 3.93 -20.37 0.76
C ALA A 164 3.72 -20.28 2.26
N VAL A 165 4.81 -20.30 3.03
CA VAL A 165 4.79 -20.19 4.48
C VAL A 165 4.24 -18.84 4.92
N LEU A 166 4.69 -17.73 4.31
CA LEU A 166 4.18 -16.39 4.63
C LEU A 166 2.68 -16.25 4.35
N PHE A 167 2.23 -16.76 3.20
CA PHE A 167 0.81 -16.75 2.83
C PHE A 167 -0.03 -17.61 3.78
N ALA A 168 0.42 -18.83 4.08
CA ALA A 168 -0.26 -19.75 4.99
C ALA A 168 -0.31 -19.22 6.42
N LEU A 169 0.76 -18.56 6.90
CA LEU A 169 0.82 -17.96 8.23
C LEU A 169 -0.15 -16.77 8.32
N LEU A 170 -0.14 -15.85 7.35
CA LEU A 170 -1.09 -14.74 7.30
C LEU A 170 -2.54 -15.23 7.31
N LEU A 171 -2.86 -16.19 6.44
CA LEU A 171 -4.19 -16.76 6.35
C LEU A 171 -4.58 -17.51 7.64
N GLY A 172 -3.65 -18.23 8.26
CA GLY A 172 -3.84 -18.89 9.54
C GLY A 172 -4.16 -17.92 10.67
N VAL A 173 -3.42 -16.81 10.78
CA VAL A 173 -3.67 -15.76 11.79
C VAL A 173 -5.03 -15.10 11.56
N LEU A 174 -5.42 -14.85 10.31
CA LEU A 174 -6.73 -14.28 9.97
C LEU A 174 -7.87 -15.23 10.35
N VAL A 175 -7.78 -16.51 9.99
CA VAL A 175 -8.77 -17.53 10.33
C VAL A 175 -8.88 -17.71 11.85
N MET A 176 -7.76 -17.72 12.57
CA MET A 176 -7.77 -17.79 14.03
C MET A 176 -8.49 -16.60 14.66
N ASN A 177 -8.24 -15.37 14.18
CA ASN A 177 -8.95 -14.18 14.66
C ASN A 177 -10.47 -14.25 14.40
N VAL A 178 -10.88 -14.76 13.25
CA VAL A 178 -12.31 -14.96 12.92
C VAL A 178 -12.94 -16.03 13.82
N LEU A 179 -12.26 -17.15 14.03
CA LEU A 179 -12.73 -18.23 14.92
C LEU A 179 -12.93 -17.73 16.36
N VAL A 180 -11.96 -16.98 16.90
CA VAL A 180 -12.08 -16.40 18.25
C VAL A 180 -13.27 -15.43 18.32
N ALA A 181 -13.52 -14.63 17.28
CA ALA A 181 -14.68 -13.75 17.26
C ALA A 181 -16.02 -14.50 17.17
N MET A 182 -16.08 -15.62 16.43
CA MET A 182 -17.25 -16.49 16.40
C MET A 182 -17.51 -17.15 17.77
N CYS A 183 -16.47 -17.63 18.45
CA CYS A 183 -16.58 -18.20 19.79
C CYS A 183 -16.99 -17.17 20.85
N THR A 184 -16.70 -15.89 20.64
CA THR A 184 -17.01 -14.80 21.59
C THR A 184 -18.39 -14.16 21.33
N ASN A 185 -19.27 -14.83 20.57
CA ASN A 185 -20.66 -14.41 20.34
C ASN A 185 -20.83 -12.96 19.84
N TRP A 186 -19.83 -12.44 19.11
CA TRP A 186 -19.80 -11.07 18.59
C TRP A 186 -19.96 -9.96 19.65
N THR A 187 -19.70 -10.29 20.92
CA THR A 187 -19.64 -9.33 22.03
C THR A 187 -18.18 -9.09 22.34
N LEU A 188 -17.64 -7.93 21.94
CA LEU A 188 -16.26 -7.56 22.25
C LEU A 188 -16.23 -6.77 23.57
N PRO A 189 -15.93 -7.40 24.72
CA PRO A 189 -15.70 -6.65 25.94
C PRO A 189 -14.45 -5.77 25.76
N ARG A 190 -14.42 -4.61 26.43
CA ARG A 190 -13.28 -3.68 26.39
C ARG A 190 -11.95 -4.36 26.76
N LEU A 191 -12.01 -5.41 27.58
CA LEU A 191 -10.87 -6.22 27.98
C LEU A 191 -10.21 -6.97 26.82
N TYR A 192 -11.01 -7.49 25.87
CA TYR A 192 -10.49 -8.20 24.70
C TYR A 192 -9.67 -7.24 23.82
N GLY A 193 -10.19 -6.04 23.55
CA GLY A 193 -9.45 -5.00 22.83
C GLY A 193 -8.14 -4.60 23.53
N ALA A 194 -8.14 -4.47 24.85
CA ALA A 194 -6.93 -4.17 25.63
C ALA A 194 -5.89 -5.30 25.55
N LEU A 195 -6.33 -6.56 25.62
CA LEU A 195 -5.45 -7.73 25.47
C LEU A 195 -4.84 -7.79 24.08
N LEU A 196 -5.61 -7.50 23.01
CA LEU A 196 -5.11 -7.47 21.65
C LEU A 196 -4.05 -6.37 21.43
N ILE A 197 -4.24 -5.20 22.04
CA ILE A 197 -3.23 -4.14 22.00
C ILE A 197 -1.98 -4.59 22.75
N LEU A 198 -2.13 -5.21 23.92
CA LEU A 198 -1.01 -5.68 24.73
C LEU A 198 -0.19 -6.74 23.98
N ILE A 199 -0.85 -7.73 23.37
CA ILE A 199 -0.15 -8.77 22.60
C ILE A 199 0.54 -8.16 21.37
N TYR A 200 -0.09 -7.20 20.68
CA TYR A 200 0.53 -6.49 19.56
C TYR A 200 1.77 -5.70 19.99
N VAL A 201 1.69 -4.91 21.06
CA VAL A 201 2.84 -4.15 21.59
C VAL A 201 3.95 -5.08 22.03
N SER A 202 3.62 -6.21 22.66
CA SER A 202 4.62 -7.21 23.06
C SER A 202 5.33 -7.82 21.84
N PHE A 203 4.58 -8.14 20.77
CA PHE A 203 5.14 -8.66 19.53
C PHE A 203 6.05 -7.65 18.84
N VAL A 204 5.62 -6.39 18.72
CA VAL A 204 6.44 -5.30 18.15
C VAL A 204 7.71 -5.09 18.98
N THR A 205 7.60 -5.12 20.31
CA THR A 205 8.75 -4.99 21.20
C THR A 205 9.76 -6.12 20.99
N VAL A 206 9.30 -7.38 20.93
CA VAL A 206 10.16 -8.53 20.65
C VAL A 206 10.79 -8.42 19.26
N ALA A 207 10.03 -8.04 18.23
CA ALA A 207 10.54 -7.86 16.88
C ALA A 207 11.65 -6.80 16.81
N VAL A 208 11.46 -5.65 17.47
CA VAL A 208 12.47 -4.60 17.57
C VAL A 208 13.70 -5.08 18.35
N LEU A 209 13.53 -5.82 19.45
CA LEU A 209 14.64 -6.34 20.23
C LEU A 209 15.48 -7.39 19.47
N ILE A 210 14.84 -8.16 18.59
CA ILE A 210 15.52 -9.09 17.66
C ILE A 210 16.31 -8.30 16.61
N GLU A 211 15.69 -7.28 16.00
CA GLU A 211 16.33 -6.47 14.95
C GLU A 211 17.56 -5.70 15.48
N VAL A 212 17.46 -5.15 16.70
CA VAL A 212 18.56 -4.43 17.38
C VAL A 212 19.65 -5.40 17.90
N ASN A 213 19.54 -6.70 17.62
CA ASN A 213 20.52 -7.75 17.98
C ASN A 213 20.81 -7.86 19.50
N ILE A 214 19.91 -7.36 20.35
CA ILE A 214 20.03 -7.47 21.82
C ILE A 214 19.67 -8.90 22.27
N ILE A 215 18.75 -9.54 21.55
CA ILE A 215 18.42 -10.97 21.70
C ILE A 215 18.99 -11.69 20.48
N GLY A 216 19.99 -12.55 20.68
CA GLY A 216 20.57 -13.34 19.59
C GLY A 216 19.51 -14.19 18.88
N SER A 217 19.31 -13.94 17.59
CA SER A 217 18.50 -14.79 16.72
C SER A 217 19.03 -16.23 16.80
N PRO A 218 18.23 -17.25 17.17
CA PRO A 218 18.63 -18.63 17.04
C PRO A 218 19.00 -18.90 15.57
N SER A 219 20.19 -19.46 15.32
CA SER A 219 20.77 -19.70 13.99
C SER A 219 19.91 -20.57 13.04
N SER A 220 18.78 -21.10 13.51
CA SER A 220 17.79 -21.88 12.76
C SER A 220 16.74 -21.04 12.01
N TRP A 221 16.63 -19.73 12.26
CA TRP A 221 15.59 -18.86 11.67
C TRP A 221 16.08 -18.09 10.43
N LYS A 222 16.64 -18.81 9.45
CA LYS A 222 17.05 -18.27 8.13
C LYS A 222 15.91 -17.69 7.28
N LEU A 223 14.68 -17.64 7.79
CA LEU A 223 13.50 -17.13 7.08
C LEU A 223 13.37 -15.61 7.09
N LEU A 224 14.02 -14.91 8.03
CA LEU A 224 13.91 -13.45 8.19
C LEU A 224 15.08 -12.67 7.58
N THR A 225 16.20 -13.33 7.28
CA THR A 225 17.41 -12.66 6.77
C THR A 225 17.35 -12.37 5.27
N GLY A 226 16.35 -12.87 4.53
CA GLY A 226 16.17 -12.56 3.11
C GLY A 226 17.35 -12.95 2.19
N VAL A 227 18.36 -13.65 2.71
CA VAL A 227 19.52 -14.14 1.96
C VAL A 227 19.24 -15.58 1.52
N GLU A 228 18.83 -15.72 0.27
CA GLU A 228 19.38 -16.79 -0.58
C GLU A 228 20.64 -16.23 -1.27
#